data_AF-A0A7J6E6S5-F1
#
_entry.id   AF-A0A7J6E6S5-F1
#
_cell.length_a   1.000
_cell.length_b   1.000
_cell.length_c   1.000
_cell.angle_alpha   90.00
_cell.angle_beta   90.00
_cell.angle_gamma   90.00
#
_symmetry.space_group_name_H-M   'P 1'
#
loop_
_entity.id
_entity.type
_entity.pdbx_description
1 polymer ?
#
loop_
_entity_poly.entity_id
_entity_poly.type
_entity_poly.pdbx_seq_one_letter_code
_entity_poly.pdbx_strand_id
1 'polypeptide(L)'
;MLLTNCSTDPNKNWKFHSLRALDAKLLITPLSSLSSLVSNLKHLRYLNLSHCTVEVLPDSICLLHHLLILDVRYCHYLYKLPKHIIRLKGLRHLYIQGCSRLSHLPPNIRQLTCLKTLSNFIVDRRRGCQLDELNHLNLGGYLHISNLDKVRRPKEARFANLSGKRNLKRLHLSWNTNENESEDNAKDVLEALAPSTGLTELNIQGYKGSERFKSCQLISSLASMR
;
A
#
# COMPACT_ATOMS: atom_id res chain seq x y z
N MET A 1 -23.81 -1.96 -3.00
CA MET A 1 -24.59 -0.69 -3.05
C MET A 1 -23.68 0.39 -3.60
N LEU A 2 -24.17 1.21 -4.55
CA LEU A 2 -23.47 2.37 -5.09
C LEU A 2 -24.01 3.62 -4.42
N LEU A 3 -23.16 4.39 -3.74
CA LEU A 3 -23.50 5.69 -3.16
C LEU A 3 -22.84 6.79 -3.99
N THR A 4 -23.33 7.04 -5.20
CA THR A 4 -22.72 8.05 -6.09
C THR A 4 -23.33 9.44 -5.96
N ASN A 5 -24.45 9.63 -5.23
CA ASN A 5 -25.13 10.93 -5.11
C ASN A 5 -26.08 11.05 -3.90
N CYS A 6 -25.90 10.25 -2.84
CA CYS A 6 -26.73 10.43 -1.64
C CYS A 6 -26.23 11.63 -0.85
N SER A 7 -27.02 12.70 -0.78
CA SER A 7 -27.00 13.64 0.34
C SER A 7 -26.94 12.82 1.63
N THR A 8 -25.76 12.81 2.27
CA THR A 8 -25.52 12.06 3.49
C THR A 8 -26.07 12.87 4.64
N ASP A 9 -27.35 12.68 4.93
CA ASP A 9 -27.90 13.10 6.22
C ASP A 9 -27.10 12.35 7.33
N PRO A 10 -26.30 13.06 8.14
CA PRO A 10 -25.47 12.45 9.18
C PRO A 10 -26.30 11.76 10.27
N ASN A 11 -27.61 12.02 10.34
CA ASN A 11 -28.54 11.43 11.31
C ASN A 11 -29.26 10.17 10.79
N LYS A 12 -29.02 9.76 9.54
CA LYS A 12 -29.71 8.60 8.96
C LYS A 12 -29.04 7.31 9.42
N ASN A 13 -29.68 6.58 10.35
CA ASN A 13 -29.23 5.27 10.80
C ASN A 13 -29.41 4.20 9.69
N TRP A 14 -28.41 4.03 8.83
CA TRP A 14 -28.47 3.03 7.77
C TRP A 14 -28.39 1.60 8.34
N LYS A 15 -29.53 0.89 8.37
CA LYS A 15 -29.62 -0.50 8.83
C LYS A 15 -29.25 -1.48 7.72
N PHE A 16 -27.97 -1.55 7.37
CA PHE A 16 -27.44 -2.46 6.35
C PHE A 16 -26.79 -3.71 6.98
N HIS A 17 -27.58 -4.50 7.72
CA HIS A 17 -27.07 -5.65 8.48
C HIS A 17 -26.53 -6.79 7.61
N SER A 18 -26.83 -6.82 6.31
CA SER A 18 -26.36 -7.87 5.39
C SER A 18 -25.48 -7.35 4.26
N LEU A 19 -25.13 -6.06 4.24
CA LEU A 19 -24.36 -5.49 3.14
C LEU A 19 -22.94 -6.03 3.17
N ARG A 20 -22.53 -6.65 2.06
CA ARG A 20 -21.19 -7.24 1.89
C ARG A 20 -20.28 -6.40 0.99
N ALA A 21 -20.85 -5.53 0.16
CA ALA A 21 -20.10 -4.69 -0.76
C ALA A 21 -20.68 -3.27 -0.81
N LEU A 22 -19.83 -2.30 -0.48
CA LEU A 22 -20.13 -0.89 -0.57
C LEU A 22 -19.13 -0.25 -1.54
N ASP A 23 -19.67 0.34 -2.60
CA ASP A 23 -18.92 1.19 -3.51
C ASP A 23 -19.38 2.64 -3.29
N ALA A 24 -18.48 3.41 -2.69
CA ALA A 24 -18.62 4.81 -2.36
C ALA A 24 -17.44 5.60 -2.95
N LYS A 25 -16.98 5.21 -4.15
CA LYS A 25 -16.01 6.00 -4.92
C LYS A 25 -16.54 7.40 -5.18
N LEU A 26 -15.63 8.37 -5.32
CA LEU A 26 -15.96 9.78 -5.60
C LEU A 26 -16.84 10.44 -4.53
N LEU A 27 -16.96 9.84 -3.34
CA LEU A 27 -17.78 10.38 -2.28
C LEU A 27 -17.16 11.66 -1.72
N ILE A 28 -17.91 12.75 -1.80
CA ILE A 28 -17.56 14.06 -1.23
C ILE A 28 -18.32 14.17 0.10
N THR A 29 -17.77 13.62 1.17
CA THR A 29 -18.41 13.66 2.50
C THR A 29 -17.44 14.04 3.62
N PRO A 30 -17.90 14.77 4.64
CA PRO A 30 -17.14 14.96 5.87
C PRO A 30 -16.78 13.62 6.52
N LEU A 31 -15.63 13.57 7.20
CA LEU A 31 -15.14 12.37 7.89
C LEU A 31 -16.14 11.81 8.91
N SER A 32 -16.89 12.68 9.59
CA SER A 32 -17.95 12.30 10.53
C SER A 32 -19.04 11.44 9.88
N SER A 33 -19.41 11.77 8.64
CA SER A 33 -20.41 11.02 7.87
C SER A 33 -19.88 9.65 7.44
N LEU A 34 -18.61 9.57 7.02
CA LEU A 34 -17.96 8.29 6.69
C LEU A 34 -17.87 7.38 7.92
N SER A 35 -17.52 7.94 9.09
CA SER A 35 -17.44 7.17 10.34
C SER A 35 -18.78 6.55 10.72
N SER A 36 -19.84 7.35 10.67
CA SER A 36 -21.22 6.89 10.91
C SER A 36 -21.61 5.79 9.92
N LEU A 37 -21.33 6.00 8.63
CA LEU A 37 -21.67 5.06 7.55
C LEU A 37 -21.05 3.67 7.78
N VAL A 38 -19.75 3.60 8.09
CA VAL A 38 -19.06 2.31 8.20
C VAL A 38 -19.31 1.60 9.53
N SER A 39 -19.67 2.33 10.60
CA SER A 39 -19.87 1.77 11.94
C SER A 39 -20.91 0.64 12.01
N ASN A 40 -21.90 0.67 11.12
CA ASN A 40 -23.01 -0.28 11.11
C ASN A 40 -22.81 -1.46 10.14
N LEU A 41 -21.75 -1.47 9.33
CA LEU A 41 -21.54 -2.43 8.23
C LEU A 41 -20.73 -3.67 8.64
N LYS A 42 -21.10 -4.33 9.74
CA LYS A 42 -20.33 -5.42 10.37
C LYS A 42 -20.03 -6.63 9.46
N HIS A 43 -20.83 -6.83 8.40
CA HIS A 43 -20.67 -7.93 7.44
C HIS A 43 -19.98 -7.52 6.13
N LEU A 44 -19.46 -6.30 6.05
CA LEU A 44 -18.83 -5.78 4.85
C LEU A 44 -17.55 -6.56 4.54
N ARG A 45 -17.41 -6.92 3.27
CA ARG A 45 -16.26 -7.63 2.69
C ARG A 45 -15.52 -6.78 1.67
N TYR A 46 -16.20 -5.82 1.04
CA TYR A 46 -15.64 -4.92 0.05
C TYR A 46 -16.04 -3.48 0.36
N LEU A 47 -15.05 -2.61 0.47
CA LEU A 47 -15.22 -1.16 0.63
C LEU A 47 -14.38 -0.43 -0.41
N ASN A 48 -15.04 0.26 -1.33
CA ASN A 48 -14.41 1.16 -2.28
C ASN A 48 -14.68 2.61 -1.91
N LEU A 49 -13.59 3.34 -1.66
CA LEU A 49 -13.51 4.76 -1.37
C LEU A 49 -12.52 5.43 -2.32
N SER A 50 -12.25 4.83 -3.49
CA SER A 50 -11.33 5.41 -4.47
C SER A 50 -11.81 6.78 -4.95
N HIS A 51 -10.87 7.67 -5.24
CA HIS A 51 -11.10 9.06 -5.67
C HIS A 51 -11.88 9.92 -4.66
N CYS A 52 -12.01 9.51 -3.40
CA CYS A 52 -12.59 10.35 -2.36
C CYS A 52 -11.60 11.44 -1.92
N THR A 53 -12.13 12.57 -1.43
CA THR A 53 -11.32 13.70 -0.95
C THR A 53 -10.97 13.61 0.54
N VAL A 54 -11.07 12.41 1.13
CA VAL A 54 -10.84 12.17 2.55
C VAL A 54 -9.37 12.36 2.92
N GLU A 55 -9.10 13.11 3.99
CA GLU A 55 -7.73 13.35 4.47
C GLU A 55 -7.23 12.25 5.41
N VAL A 56 -8.13 11.71 6.23
CA VAL A 56 -7.86 10.62 7.19
C VAL A 56 -9.02 9.64 7.17
N LEU A 57 -8.74 8.34 7.05
CA LEU A 57 -9.77 7.32 7.19
C LEU A 57 -10.15 7.12 8.66
N PRO A 58 -11.46 6.97 9.00
CA PRO A 58 -11.88 6.84 10.38
C PRO A 58 -11.50 5.48 10.97
N ASP A 59 -11.18 5.43 12.26
CA ASP A 59 -10.81 4.19 12.95
C ASP A 59 -11.94 3.15 12.98
N SER A 60 -13.19 3.56 12.76
CA SER A 60 -14.34 2.65 12.63
C SER A 60 -14.21 1.67 11.46
N ILE A 61 -13.39 1.97 10.43
CA ILE A 61 -13.03 0.99 9.38
C ILE A 61 -12.35 -0.23 10.00
N CYS A 62 -11.59 -0.07 11.08
CA CYS A 62 -10.88 -1.17 11.75
C CYS A 62 -11.82 -2.12 12.52
N LEU A 63 -13.11 -1.79 12.61
CA LEU A 63 -14.17 -2.63 13.20
C LEU A 63 -14.82 -3.56 12.17
N LEU A 64 -14.50 -3.40 10.88
CA LEU A 64 -15.00 -4.23 9.79
C LEU A 64 -14.23 -5.56 9.72
N HIS A 65 -14.38 -6.42 10.74
CA HIS A 65 -13.59 -7.64 10.91
C HIS A 65 -13.67 -8.64 9.74
N HIS A 66 -14.71 -8.54 8.90
CA HIS A 66 -14.90 -9.38 7.71
C HIS A 66 -14.39 -8.74 6.41
N LEU A 67 -13.78 -7.55 6.47
CA LEU A 67 -13.33 -6.83 5.28
C LEU A 67 -12.20 -7.60 4.58
N LEU A 68 -12.40 -7.87 3.29
CA LEU A 68 -11.44 -8.55 2.42
C LEU A 68 -10.73 -7.56 1.49
N ILE A 69 -11.42 -6.51 1.06
CA ILE A 69 -10.92 -5.52 0.11
C ILE A 69 -11.20 -4.12 0.65
N LEU A 70 -10.13 -3.33 0.76
CA LEU A 70 -10.21 -1.88 0.97
C LEU A 70 -9.51 -1.19 -0.20
N ASP A 71 -10.29 -0.42 -0.95
CA ASP A 71 -9.81 0.36 -2.08
C ASP A 71 -9.93 1.85 -1.78
N VAL A 72 -8.80 2.53 -1.68
CA VAL A 72 -8.71 3.98 -1.45
C VAL A 72 -7.78 4.61 -2.49
N ARG A 73 -7.71 4.01 -3.69
CA ARG A 73 -6.87 4.53 -4.78
C ARG A 73 -7.25 5.96 -5.14
N TYR A 74 -6.26 6.75 -5.53
CA TYR A 74 -6.43 8.12 -6.01
C TYR A 74 -7.13 9.06 -5.02
N CYS A 75 -7.09 8.76 -3.72
CA CYS A 75 -7.44 9.70 -2.67
C CYS A 75 -6.28 10.68 -2.47
N HIS A 76 -6.18 11.70 -3.31
CA HIS A 76 -5.03 12.61 -3.36
C HIS A 76 -4.80 13.39 -2.05
N TYR A 77 -5.85 13.61 -1.26
CA TYR A 77 -5.76 14.31 0.02
C TYR A 77 -5.45 13.39 1.22
N LEU A 78 -5.56 12.07 1.04
CA LEU A 78 -5.35 11.10 2.11
C LEU A 78 -3.88 11.14 2.57
N TYR A 79 -3.64 11.59 3.79
CA TYR A 79 -2.30 11.65 4.37
C TYR A 79 -2.06 10.59 5.45
N LYS A 80 -3.11 9.91 5.92
CA LYS A 80 -3.00 8.90 6.98
C LYS A 80 -4.07 7.80 6.89
N LEU A 81 -3.61 6.55 6.94
CA LEU A 81 -4.45 5.36 7.19
C LEU A 81 -4.78 5.21 8.69
N PRO A 82 -5.87 4.50 9.06
CA PRO A 82 -6.22 4.37 10.47
C PRO A 82 -5.18 3.53 11.19
N LYS A 83 -4.83 3.93 12.43
CA LYS A 83 -3.67 3.36 13.17
C LYS A 83 -3.81 1.86 13.37
N HIS A 84 -5.04 1.39 13.50
CA HIS A 84 -5.37 0.02 13.85
C HIS A 84 -5.80 -0.84 12.64
N ILE A 85 -5.45 -0.45 11.41
CA ILE A 85 -5.80 -1.23 10.20
C ILE A 85 -5.31 -2.69 10.30
N ILE A 86 -4.23 -2.94 11.04
CA ILE A 86 -3.67 -4.26 11.35
C ILE A 86 -4.63 -5.21 12.10
N ARG A 87 -5.76 -4.70 12.62
CA ARG A 87 -6.85 -5.50 13.21
C ARG A 87 -7.70 -6.20 12.15
N LEU A 88 -7.62 -5.79 10.88
CA LEU A 88 -8.34 -6.40 9.77
C LEU A 88 -7.66 -7.71 9.33
N LYS A 89 -7.67 -8.73 10.19
CA LYS A 89 -6.95 -10.00 9.97
C LYS A 89 -7.37 -10.75 8.71
N GLY A 90 -8.60 -10.53 8.24
CA GLY A 90 -9.12 -11.09 6.98
C GLY A 90 -8.78 -10.29 5.73
N LEU A 91 -8.14 -9.11 5.84
CA LEU A 91 -7.88 -8.24 4.70
C LEU A 91 -6.94 -8.92 3.71
N ARG A 92 -7.37 -8.99 2.45
CA ARG A 92 -6.64 -9.62 1.34
C ARG A 92 -6.07 -8.59 0.38
N HIS A 93 -6.78 -7.48 0.15
CA HIS A 93 -6.36 -6.47 -0.81
C HIS A 93 -6.49 -5.08 -0.21
N LEU A 94 -5.36 -4.37 -0.15
CA LEU A 94 -5.28 -2.96 0.22
C LEU A 94 -4.72 -2.17 -0.96
N TYR A 95 -5.58 -1.36 -1.57
CA TYR A 95 -5.20 -0.50 -2.70
C TYR A 95 -5.12 0.96 -2.26
N ILE A 96 -3.92 1.52 -2.33
CA ILE A 96 -3.56 2.89 -1.91
C ILE A 96 -2.76 3.63 -3.00
N GLN A 97 -2.78 3.13 -4.23
CA GLN A 97 -2.09 3.74 -5.37
C GLN A 97 -2.65 5.14 -5.65
N GLY A 98 -1.80 6.11 -5.94
CA GLY A 98 -2.23 7.48 -6.27
C GLY A 98 -2.57 8.37 -5.07
N CYS A 99 -2.40 7.90 -3.84
CA CYS A 99 -2.53 8.72 -2.63
C CYS A 99 -1.25 9.53 -2.39
N SER A 100 -1.09 10.65 -3.11
CA SER A 100 0.14 11.45 -3.15
C SER A 100 0.55 12.08 -1.82
N ARG A 101 -0.39 12.35 -0.91
CA ARG A 101 -0.11 12.89 0.43
C ARG A 101 0.14 11.83 1.49
N LEU A 102 -0.08 10.55 1.18
CA LEU A 102 0.12 9.46 2.14
C LEU A 102 1.62 9.29 2.36
N SER A 103 2.12 9.81 3.48
CA SER A 103 3.55 9.86 3.77
C SER A 103 4.08 8.61 4.47
N HIS A 104 3.18 7.79 5.02
CA HIS A 104 3.56 6.59 5.75
C HIS A 104 2.41 5.57 5.89
N LEU A 105 2.80 4.32 6.11
CA LEU A 105 1.92 3.25 6.54
C LEU A 105 1.86 3.15 8.08
N PRO A 106 0.80 2.56 8.65
CA PRO A 106 0.79 2.18 10.06
C PRO A 106 1.82 1.08 10.32
N PRO A 107 2.43 1.06 11.52
CA PRO A 107 3.48 0.10 11.82
C PRO A 107 2.93 -1.33 11.93
N ASN A 108 3.82 -2.30 11.71
CA ASN A 108 3.58 -3.74 11.81
C ASN A 108 2.62 -4.27 10.73
N ILE A 109 2.71 -3.76 9.49
CA ILE A 109 1.85 -4.21 8.38
C ILE A 109 1.98 -5.72 8.12
N ARG A 110 3.10 -6.34 8.52
CA ARG A 110 3.30 -7.80 8.47
C ARG A 110 2.23 -8.60 9.23
N GLN A 111 1.51 -7.97 10.16
CA GLN A 111 0.44 -8.59 10.92
C GLN A 111 -0.84 -8.82 10.12
N LEU A 112 -0.95 -8.28 8.90
CA LEU A 112 -2.00 -8.60 7.94
C LEU A 112 -1.66 -9.90 7.20
N THR A 113 -1.68 -11.02 7.91
CA THR A 113 -1.20 -12.32 7.41
C THR A 113 -1.96 -12.87 6.20
N CYS A 114 -3.21 -12.43 5.99
CA CYS A 114 -4.01 -12.80 4.82
C CYS A 114 -3.76 -11.90 3.59
N LEU A 115 -2.95 -10.86 3.71
CA LEU A 115 -2.77 -9.86 2.66
C LEU A 115 -2.09 -10.48 1.43
N LYS A 116 -2.73 -10.32 0.28
CA LYS A 116 -2.29 -10.78 -1.05
C LYS A 116 -1.90 -9.61 -1.95
N THR A 117 -2.45 -8.43 -1.70
CA THR A 117 -2.10 -7.22 -2.46
C THR A 117 -1.94 -6.04 -1.52
N LEU A 118 -0.79 -5.39 -1.64
CA LEU A 118 -0.49 -4.07 -1.09
C LEU A 118 0.05 -3.24 -2.24
N SER A 119 -0.72 -2.27 -2.74
CA SER A 119 -0.32 -1.58 -3.97
C SER A 119 0.87 -0.63 -3.79
N ASN A 120 1.11 -0.12 -2.57
CA ASN A 120 2.30 0.66 -2.24
C ASN A 120 2.78 0.34 -0.82
N PHE A 121 4.08 0.15 -0.66
CA PHE A 121 4.77 0.06 0.62
C PHE A 121 5.69 1.27 0.78
N ILE A 122 5.39 2.12 1.75
CA ILE A 122 6.12 3.36 1.99
C ILE A 122 7.16 3.10 3.08
N VAL A 123 8.44 3.07 2.71
CA VAL A 123 9.54 2.84 3.66
C VAL A 123 9.66 4.04 4.60
N ASP A 124 9.81 3.76 5.89
CA ASP A 124 9.96 4.75 6.94
C ASP A 124 10.94 4.23 8.02
N ARG A 125 11.67 5.14 8.66
CA ARG A 125 12.67 4.82 9.71
C ARG A 125 12.04 4.46 11.06
N ARG A 126 10.75 4.73 11.27
CA ARG A 126 10.00 4.36 12.48
C ARG A 126 9.91 2.84 12.61
N ARG A 127 10.06 2.34 13.84
CA ARG A 127 10.00 0.90 14.16
C ARG A 127 8.69 0.28 13.64
N GLY A 128 8.82 -0.83 12.91
CA GLY A 128 7.70 -1.55 12.34
C GLY A 128 7.23 -0.98 10.99
N CYS A 129 8.02 -0.12 10.35
CA CYS A 129 7.74 0.43 9.02
C CYS A 129 8.88 0.18 8.01
N GLN A 130 9.88 -0.61 8.40
CA GLN A 130 11.03 -0.97 7.57
C GLN A 130 10.70 -2.12 6.62
N LEU A 131 11.59 -2.37 5.65
CA LEU A 131 11.40 -3.38 4.60
C LEU A 131 11.20 -4.81 5.11
N ASP A 132 11.66 -5.15 6.32
CA ASP A 132 11.42 -6.47 6.89
C ASP A 132 9.91 -6.73 7.10
N GLU A 133 9.09 -5.71 7.26
CA GLU A 133 7.64 -5.84 7.33
C GLU A 133 7.02 -6.54 6.10
N LEU A 134 7.70 -6.52 4.96
CA LEU A 134 7.27 -7.25 3.75
C LEU A 134 7.65 -8.73 3.76
N ASN A 135 8.53 -9.19 4.66
CA ASN A 135 9.19 -10.50 4.58
C ASN A 135 8.21 -11.67 4.41
N HIS A 136 7.24 -11.77 5.31
CA HIS A 136 6.29 -12.90 5.38
C HIS A 136 4.99 -12.66 4.59
N LEU A 137 4.84 -11.48 3.98
CA LEU A 137 3.66 -11.17 3.17
C LEU A 137 3.83 -11.78 1.77
N ASN A 138 3.01 -12.78 1.46
CA ASN A 138 2.96 -13.41 0.13
C ASN A 138 2.16 -12.53 -0.86
N LEU A 139 2.70 -11.35 -1.12
CA LEU A 139 2.12 -10.36 -2.03
C LEU A 139 2.28 -10.81 -3.49
N GLY A 140 1.27 -10.53 -4.31
CA GLY A 140 1.28 -10.79 -5.74
C GLY A 140 0.73 -9.63 -6.57
N GLY A 141 0.76 -9.79 -7.88
CA GLY A 141 0.29 -8.77 -8.81
C GLY A 141 1.26 -7.60 -8.90
N TYR A 142 0.85 -6.43 -8.40
CA TYR A 142 1.61 -5.18 -8.43
C TYR A 142 2.03 -4.76 -7.02
N LEU A 143 3.29 -4.36 -6.87
CA LEU A 143 3.83 -3.72 -5.66
C LEU A 143 4.65 -2.51 -6.05
N HIS A 144 4.33 -1.35 -5.48
CA HIS A 144 5.22 -0.21 -5.43
C HIS A 144 5.94 -0.20 -4.08
N ILE A 145 7.25 0.01 -4.06
CA ILE A 145 8.02 0.32 -2.86
C ILE A 145 8.58 1.72 -3.02
N SER A 146 8.10 2.64 -2.18
CA SER A 146 8.50 4.05 -2.22
C SER A 146 9.37 4.43 -1.02
N ASN A 147 10.07 5.56 -1.16
CA ASN A 147 11.01 6.10 -0.18
C ASN A 147 12.20 5.16 0.10
N LEU A 148 12.73 4.52 -0.93
CA LEU A 148 13.87 3.61 -0.78
C LEU A 148 15.16 4.30 -0.31
N ASP A 149 15.24 5.63 -0.44
CA ASP A 149 16.23 6.51 0.20
C ASP A 149 16.25 6.35 1.73
N LYS A 150 15.11 6.01 2.36
CA LYS A 150 15.00 5.89 3.82
C LYS A 150 15.54 4.58 4.39
N VAL A 151 16.04 3.67 3.55
CA VAL A 151 16.66 2.41 3.98
C VAL A 151 18.00 2.69 4.65
N ARG A 152 18.08 2.48 5.98
CA ARG A 152 19.26 2.83 6.78
C ARG A 152 20.49 1.98 6.45
N ARG A 153 20.30 0.68 6.22
CA ARG A 153 21.39 -0.24 5.86
C ARG A 153 21.00 -1.01 4.60
N PRO A 154 21.80 -0.97 3.53
CA PRO A 154 21.48 -1.67 2.29
C PRO A 154 21.13 -3.14 2.47
N LYS A 155 21.88 -3.84 3.35
CA LYS A 155 21.66 -5.26 3.62
C LYS A 155 20.27 -5.57 4.17
N GLU A 156 19.59 -4.63 4.83
CA GLU A 156 18.23 -4.82 5.36
C GLU A 156 17.19 -4.94 4.24
N ALA A 157 17.48 -4.46 3.03
CA ALA A 157 16.56 -4.56 1.91
C ALA A 157 16.25 -6.01 1.51
N ARG A 158 17.19 -6.95 1.76
CA ARG A 158 16.96 -8.39 1.55
C ARG A 158 15.80 -8.94 2.39
N PHE A 159 15.52 -8.32 3.53
CA PHE A 159 14.41 -8.75 4.39
C PHE A 159 13.04 -8.45 3.78
N ALA A 160 12.98 -7.61 2.73
CA ALA A 160 11.77 -7.50 1.93
C ALA A 160 11.39 -8.82 1.25
N ASN A 161 12.33 -9.76 1.07
CA ASN A 161 12.10 -11.08 0.48
C ASN A 161 11.29 -11.01 -0.82
N LEU A 162 11.73 -10.19 -1.78
CA LEU A 162 11.02 -10.01 -3.05
C LEU A 162 11.15 -11.23 -3.96
N SER A 163 12.28 -11.94 -3.92
CA SER A 163 12.46 -13.21 -4.62
C SER A 163 11.49 -14.31 -4.17
N GLY A 164 11.09 -14.31 -2.89
CA GLY A 164 10.10 -15.25 -2.34
C GLY A 164 8.66 -14.99 -2.77
N LYS A 165 8.35 -13.81 -3.33
CA LYS A 165 6.99 -13.41 -3.74
C LYS A 165 6.66 -13.93 -5.14
N ARG A 166 6.47 -15.25 -5.26
CA ARG A 166 6.29 -15.97 -6.55
C ARG A 166 5.14 -15.45 -7.43
N ASN A 167 4.13 -14.82 -6.83
CA ASN A 167 2.97 -14.27 -7.53
C ASN A 167 3.13 -12.79 -7.91
N LEU A 168 4.25 -12.15 -7.55
CA LEU A 168 4.53 -10.78 -7.92
C LEU A 168 4.90 -10.71 -9.41
N LYS A 169 4.24 -9.82 -10.14
CA LYS A 169 4.41 -9.66 -11.59
C LYS A 169 4.94 -8.29 -11.97
N ARG A 170 4.53 -7.26 -11.24
CA ARG A 170 4.91 -5.88 -11.53
C ARG A 170 5.50 -5.25 -10.27
N LEU A 171 6.70 -4.73 -10.39
CA LEU A 171 7.41 -4.07 -9.30
C LEU A 171 7.78 -2.65 -9.71
N HIS A 172 7.38 -1.69 -8.90
CA HIS A 172 7.82 -0.30 -9.02
C HIS A 172 8.70 0.02 -7.80
N LEU A 173 9.91 0.52 -8.03
CA LEU A 173 10.84 0.96 -6.99
C LEU A 173 11.08 2.47 -7.14
N SER A 174 10.91 3.25 -6.08
CA SER A 174 11.13 4.70 -6.16
C SER A 174 11.92 5.28 -4.98
N TRP A 175 12.86 6.15 -5.30
CA TRP A 175 13.63 6.99 -4.36
C TRP A 175 13.11 8.43 -4.39
N ASN A 176 13.04 9.07 -3.23
CA ASN A 176 12.70 10.49 -3.10
C ASN A 176 13.95 11.35 -3.26
N THR A 177 14.01 12.15 -4.31
CA THR A 177 15.19 12.94 -4.70
C THR A 177 15.39 14.24 -3.91
N ASN A 178 14.52 14.51 -2.93
CA ASN A 178 14.43 15.80 -2.24
C ASN A 178 15.16 15.84 -0.89
N GLU A 179 15.68 14.71 -0.38
CA GLU A 179 16.43 14.66 0.88
C GLU A 179 17.94 14.61 0.56
N ASN A 180 18.75 15.49 1.17
CA ASN A 180 20.22 15.61 1.03
C ASN A 180 20.98 14.40 1.62
N GLU A 181 20.39 13.21 1.57
CA GLU A 181 20.97 12.02 2.16
C GLU A 181 22.00 11.40 1.22
N SER A 182 23.16 11.08 1.78
CA SER A 182 24.31 10.48 1.08
C SER A 182 23.86 9.38 0.11
N GLU A 183 24.10 9.64 -1.17
CA GLU A 183 23.63 8.87 -2.33
C GLU A 183 24.38 7.54 -2.52
N ASP A 184 25.36 7.23 -1.66
CA ASP A 184 26.29 6.09 -1.82
C ASP A 184 25.63 4.72 -1.67
N ASN A 185 24.46 4.64 -1.03
CA ASN A 185 23.83 3.36 -0.67
C ASN A 185 22.72 2.90 -1.61
N ALA A 186 22.28 3.73 -2.57
CA ALA A 186 21.13 3.42 -3.43
C ALA A 186 21.37 2.16 -4.27
N LYS A 187 22.60 2.00 -4.79
CA LYS A 187 23.06 0.81 -5.52
C LYS A 187 22.92 -0.45 -4.68
N ASP A 188 23.49 -0.43 -3.48
CA ASP A 188 23.52 -1.60 -2.61
C ASP A 188 22.11 -1.99 -2.14
N VAL A 189 21.22 -1.00 -1.95
CA VAL A 189 19.80 -1.25 -1.64
C VAL A 189 19.13 -1.95 -2.82
N LEU A 190 19.31 -1.43 -4.04
CA LEU A 190 18.73 -2.01 -5.25
C LEU A 190 19.21 -3.44 -5.49
N GLU A 191 20.51 -3.71 -5.32
CA GLU A 191 21.08 -5.06 -5.42
C GLU A 191 20.55 -5.99 -4.31
N ALA A 192 20.44 -5.51 -3.08
CA ALA A 192 19.96 -6.31 -1.95
C ALA A 192 18.45 -6.62 -2.00
N LEU A 193 17.64 -5.82 -2.70
CA LEU A 193 16.21 -6.11 -2.90
C LEU A 193 15.98 -7.40 -3.69
N ALA A 194 16.87 -7.71 -4.65
CA ALA A 194 16.93 -8.96 -5.42
C ALA A 194 15.53 -9.55 -5.76
N PRO A 195 14.71 -8.89 -6.59
CA PRO A 195 13.39 -9.38 -6.94
C PRO A 195 13.43 -10.68 -7.75
N SER A 196 12.32 -11.42 -7.78
CA SER A 196 12.22 -12.67 -8.54
C SER A 196 12.32 -12.42 -10.05
N THR A 197 12.89 -13.38 -10.80
CA THR A 197 12.91 -13.37 -12.27
C THR A 197 11.54 -13.54 -12.93
N GLY A 198 10.50 -13.90 -12.17
CA GLY A 198 9.13 -14.05 -12.68
C GLY A 198 8.35 -12.75 -12.88
N LEU A 199 9.00 -11.59 -12.74
CA LEU A 199 8.43 -10.27 -13.02
C LEU A 199 8.22 -10.08 -14.51
N THR A 200 7.07 -9.53 -14.88
CA THR A 200 6.76 -9.07 -16.24
C THR A 200 7.03 -7.58 -16.43
N GLU A 201 7.15 -6.83 -15.33
CA GLU A 201 7.40 -5.38 -15.36
C GLU A 201 8.25 -4.97 -14.15
N LEU A 202 9.32 -4.23 -14.39
CA LEU A 202 10.15 -3.57 -13.37
C LEU A 202 10.31 -2.10 -13.76
N ASN A 203 9.80 -1.20 -12.92
CA ASN A 203 9.96 0.24 -13.07
C ASN A 203 10.82 0.77 -11.91
N ILE A 204 11.79 1.63 -12.23
CA ILE A 204 12.69 2.26 -11.28
C ILE A 204 12.64 3.77 -11.50
N GLN A 205 12.27 4.52 -10.46
CA GLN A 205 12.14 5.99 -10.51
C GLN A 205 12.99 6.66 -9.43
N GLY A 206 13.57 7.81 -9.76
CA GLY A 206 14.33 8.62 -8.78
C GLY A 206 15.67 8.01 -8.35
N TYR A 207 16.09 6.91 -8.97
CA TYR A 207 17.37 6.27 -8.73
C TYR A 207 18.52 7.12 -9.31
N LYS A 208 19.43 7.59 -8.46
CA LYS A 208 20.59 8.42 -8.84
C LYS A 208 21.93 7.69 -8.75
N GLY A 209 21.95 6.38 -8.48
CA GLY A 209 23.21 5.64 -8.43
C GLY A 209 23.95 5.71 -9.77
N SER A 210 25.28 5.82 -9.72
CA SER A 210 26.11 6.20 -10.89
C SER A 210 25.79 5.42 -12.17
N GLU A 211 25.87 6.11 -13.32
CA GLU A 211 25.50 5.64 -14.67
C GLU A 211 26.25 4.39 -15.19
N ARG A 212 27.14 3.80 -14.40
CA ARG A 212 27.82 2.53 -14.73
C ARG A 212 26.98 1.28 -14.46
N PHE A 213 25.65 1.41 -14.36
CA PHE A 213 24.74 0.29 -14.17
C PHE A 213 24.58 -0.58 -15.44
N LYS A 214 25.68 -1.22 -15.84
CA LYS A 214 25.72 -2.43 -16.69
C LYS A 214 26.08 -3.65 -15.85
N SER A 215 25.43 -3.83 -14.70
CA SER A 215 25.63 -5.01 -13.84
C SER A 215 24.63 -6.12 -14.23
N CYS A 216 25.18 -7.25 -14.67
CA CYS A 216 24.51 -8.36 -15.36
C CYS A 216 23.39 -9.10 -14.57
N GLN A 217 23.16 -8.81 -13.28
CA GLN A 217 22.10 -9.48 -12.50
C GLN A 217 20.72 -8.84 -12.66
N LEU A 218 20.64 -7.51 -12.79
CA LEU A 218 19.38 -6.83 -13.14
C LEU A 218 19.11 -6.93 -14.65
N ILE A 219 20.16 -6.94 -15.48
CA ILE A 219 20.02 -7.11 -16.93
C ILE A 219 19.56 -8.53 -17.27
N SER A 220 19.93 -9.59 -16.56
CA SER A 220 19.36 -10.93 -16.82
C SER A 220 17.87 -11.02 -16.48
N SER A 221 17.45 -10.34 -15.40
CA SER A 221 16.03 -10.22 -15.04
C SER A 221 15.25 -9.37 -16.06
N LEU A 222 15.84 -8.27 -16.56
CA LEU A 222 15.25 -7.41 -17.60
C LEU A 222 15.33 -8.01 -19.01
N ALA A 223 16.34 -8.81 -19.33
CA ALA A 223 16.49 -9.50 -20.62
C ALA A 223 15.48 -10.63 -20.80
N SER A 224 14.95 -11.18 -19.70
CA SER A 224 13.82 -12.12 -19.71
C SER A 224 12.44 -11.46 -19.88
N MET A 225 12.36 -10.12 -19.91
CA MET A 225 11.13 -9.35 -20.12
C MET A 225 10.87 -9.00 -21.59
N ARG A 226 11.35 -9.81 -22.54
CA ARG A 226 11.01 -9.71 -23.97
C ARG A 226 9.95 -10.73 -24.36
#